data_AF-A0A1H4EWT3-F1
#
_entry.id   AF-A0A1H4EWT3-F1
#
_cell.length_a   1.000
_cell.length_b   1.000
_cell.length_c   1.000
_cell.angle_alpha   90.00
_cell.angle_beta   90.00
_cell.angle_gamma   90.00
#
_symmetry.space_group_name_H-M   'P 1'
#
loop_
_entity.id
_entity.type
_entity.pdbx_description
1 polymer ?
#
loop_
_entity_poly.entity_id
_entity_poly.type
_entity_poly.pdbx_seq_one_letter_code
_entity_poly.pdbx_strand_id
1 'polypeptide(L)'
;MMIEMIAVIGAAISVLAYIFMPNIVNLLGASEVLRADAILYGRTVILFMAPFELQYSFQSFTTAAEKPKLGLKVTIAAGITNMVLDALLIGVFRWGVAGAAIATGLSASIGGLIPLAYFIKPNDSLLRFSLTPIKFAAILQAAFNGMSELFTSVASSIVSIVYNLQLMKYAGEDGVATYGVIMYVQFIFIGLLFGYSMGTSPIVSYHYGAQNTSELKNLLKRSLNIEYICGIIMFFLAQLLARPISTVFVGYDRDLLELTVHAFRLFLFAFILAGGNIFASAYFYRTE
;
A
#
# COMPACT_ATOMS: atom_id res chain seq x y z
N MET A 1 -6.44 5.47 -22.84
CA MET A 1 -7.31 4.33 -22.47
C MET A 1 -7.22 3.92 -20.99
N MET A 2 -6.17 3.23 -20.50
CA MET A 2 -6.17 2.70 -19.12
C MET A 2 -6.32 3.80 -18.05
N ILE A 3 -5.58 4.90 -18.20
CA ILE A 3 -5.66 6.04 -17.26
C ILE A 3 -7.03 6.72 -17.28
N GLU A 4 -7.61 6.92 -18.46
CA GLU A 4 -8.95 7.50 -18.61
C GLU A 4 -9.98 6.62 -17.91
N MET A 5 -9.87 5.30 -18.08
CA MET A 5 -10.76 4.35 -17.42
C MET A 5 -10.59 4.36 -15.89
N ILE A 6 -9.36 4.36 -15.39
CA ILE A 6 -9.08 4.45 -13.95
C ILE A 6 -9.68 5.73 -13.37
N ALA A 7 -9.54 6.87 -14.07
CA ALA A 7 -10.15 8.12 -13.64
C ALA A 7 -11.69 8.06 -13.63
N VAL A 8 -12.32 7.48 -14.66
CA VAL A 8 -13.78 7.35 -14.75
C VAL A 8 -14.33 6.38 -13.70
N ILE A 9 -13.74 5.19 -13.58
CA ILE A 9 -14.14 4.18 -12.58
C ILE A 9 -13.89 4.72 -11.17
N GLY A 10 -12.73 5.31 -10.93
CA GLY A 10 -12.39 5.94 -9.66
C GLY A 10 -13.40 7.02 -9.28
N ALA A 11 -13.79 7.89 -10.23
CA ALA A 11 -14.82 8.91 -10.00
C ALA A 11 -16.19 8.30 -9.68
N ALA A 12 -16.61 7.27 -10.42
CA ALA A 12 -17.88 6.58 -10.18
C ALA A 12 -17.91 5.92 -8.79
N ILE A 13 -16.85 5.19 -8.42
CA ILE A 13 -16.69 4.60 -7.09
C ILE A 13 -16.69 5.68 -6.02
N SER A 14 -16.06 6.83 -6.28
CA SER A 14 -16.02 7.94 -5.33
C SER A 14 -17.40 8.50 -5.02
N VAL A 15 -18.22 8.70 -6.05
CA VAL A 15 -19.59 9.20 -5.88
C VAL A 15 -20.43 8.22 -5.07
N LEU A 16 -20.37 6.92 -5.42
CA LEU A 16 -21.08 5.88 -4.69
C LEU A 16 -20.63 5.82 -3.23
N ALA A 17 -19.33 5.73 -2.98
CA ALA A 17 -18.79 5.67 -1.63
C ALA A 17 -19.09 6.94 -0.82
N TYR A 18 -19.09 8.13 -1.43
CA TYR A 18 -19.47 9.38 -0.77
C TYR A 18 -20.92 9.35 -0.25
N ILE A 19 -21.84 8.87 -1.10
CA ILE A 19 -23.27 8.75 -0.77
C ILE A 19 -23.47 7.73 0.34
N PHE A 20 -22.86 6.55 0.20
CA PHE A 20 -23.02 5.43 1.14
C PHE A 20 -22.11 5.48 2.36
N MET A 21 -21.22 6.48 2.48
CA MET A 21 -20.25 6.58 3.59
C MET A 21 -20.89 6.42 4.98
N PRO A 22 -22.04 7.06 5.31
CA PRO A 22 -22.67 6.85 6.61
C PRO A 22 -23.09 5.40 6.84
N ASN A 23 -23.59 4.72 5.81
CA ASN A 23 -24.01 3.32 5.90
C ASN A 23 -22.80 2.40 6.08
N ILE A 24 -21.69 2.68 5.37
CA ILE A 24 -20.42 1.95 5.51
C ILE A 24 -19.89 2.10 6.94
N VAL A 25 -19.81 3.34 7.45
CA VAL A 25 -19.32 3.61 8.81
C VAL A 25 -20.18 2.95 9.88
N ASN A 26 -21.51 2.94 9.69
CA ASN A 26 -22.43 2.26 10.61
C ASN A 26 -22.29 0.74 10.55
N LEU A 27 -22.14 0.18 9.34
CA LEU A 27 -21.93 -1.26 9.14
C LEU A 27 -20.62 -1.74 9.79
N LEU A 28 -19.58 -0.90 9.77
CA LEU A 28 -18.29 -1.17 10.42
C LEU A 28 -18.33 -1.01 11.95
N GLY A 29 -19.48 -0.61 12.53
CA GLY A 29 -19.66 -0.56 13.98
C GLY A 29 -19.05 0.66 14.67
N ALA A 30 -18.92 1.80 13.98
CA ALA A 30 -18.37 3.01 14.59
C ALA A 30 -19.21 3.51 15.78
N SER A 31 -18.53 3.82 16.88
CA SER A 31 -19.15 4.41 18.08
C SER A 31 -19.77 5.77 17.79
N GLU A 32 -20.76 6.19 18.58
CA GLU A 32 -21.46 7.47 18.37
C GLU A 32 -20.50 8.67 18.38
N VAL A 33 -19.45 8.60 19.20
CA VAL A 33 -18.45 9.67 19.34
C VAL A 33 -17.55 9.77 18.10
N LEU A 34 -17.22 8.65 17.47
CA LEU A 34 -16.29 8.62 16.31
C LEU A 34 -17.01 8.67 14.96
N ARG A 35 -18.33 8.42 14.92
CA ARG A 35 -19.11 8.28 13.69
C ARG A 35 -19.04 9.54 12.82
N ALA A 36 -19.21 10.72 13.42
CA ALA A 36 -19.19 11.99 12.69
C ALA A 36 -17.82 12.23 12.04
N ASP A 37 -16.74 12.01 12.80
CA ASP A 37 -15.37 12.17 12.33
C ASP A 37 -15.01 11.15 11.25
N ALA A 38 -15.42 9.89 11.40
CA ALA A 38 -15.20 8.84 10.40
C ALA A 38 -15.92 9.16 9.07
N ILE A 39 -17.17 9.63 9.12
CA ILE A 39 -17.92 10.04 7.93
C ILE A 39 -17.25 11.24 7.26
N LEU A 40 -16.86 12.25 8.05
CA LEU A 40 -16.20 13.47 7.55
C LEU A 40 -14.87 13.14 6.87
N TYR A 41 -14.03 12.31 7.51
CA TYR A 41 -12.77 11.86 6.95
C TYR A 41 -12.99 11.10 5.65
N GLY A 42 -13.83 10.06 5.68
CA GLY A 42 -14.08 9.19 4.53
C GLY A 42 -14.64 9.96 3.33
N ARG A 43 -15.64 10.83 3.57
CA ARG A 43 -16.20 11.69 2.52
C ARG A 43 -15.20 12.67 1.95
N THR A 44 -14.28 13.17 2.75
CA THR A 44 -13.29 14.13 2.27
C THR A 44 -12.21 13.41 1.45
N VAL A 45 -11.69 12.27 1.92
CA VAL A 45 -10.67 11.49 1.21
C VAL A 45 -11.19 10.96 -0.13
N ILE A 46 -12.44 10.49 -0.19
CA ILE A 46 -13.00 9.90 -1.41
C ILE A 46 -13.10 10.92 -2.57
N LEU A 47 -13.17 12.22 -2.27
CA LEU A 47 -13.14 13.27 -3.31
C LEU A 47 -11.80 13.31 -4.05
N PHE A 48 -10.73 12.80 -3.44
CA PHE A 48 -9.39 12.69 -4.00
C PHE A 48 -9.05 11.28 -4.49
N MET A 49 -10.05 10.39 -4.68
CA MET A 49 -9.78 9.02 -5.12
C MET A 49 -9.10 8.97 -6.50
N ALA A 50 -9.52 9.82 -7.45
CA ALA A 50 -8.93 9.84 -8.78
C ALA A 50 -7.41 10.12 -8.75
N PRO A 51 -6.91 11.18 -8.09
CA PRO A 51 -5.46 11.36 -7.93
C PRO A 51 -4.78 10.24 -7.13
N PHE A 52 -5.47 9.62 -6.17
CA PHE A 52 -4.95 8.48 -5.40
C PHE A 52 -4.69 7.25 -6.30
N GLU A 53 -5.66 6.89 -7.14
CA GLU A 53 -5.55 5.79 -8.11
C GLU A 53 -4.47 6.06 -9.17
N LEU A 54 -4.37 7.32 -9.60
CA LEU A 54 -3.28 7.76 -10.48
C LEU A 54 -1.92 7.57 -9.81
N GLN A 55 -1.76 8.00 -8.55
CA GLN A 55 -0.52 7.83 -7.80
C GLN A 55 -0.10 6.36 -7.77
N TYR A 56 -1.04 5.45 -7.44
CA TYR A 56 -0.77 4.02 -7.40
C TYR A 56 -0.35 3.48 -8.78
N SER A 57 -1.08 3.85 -9.83
CA SER A 57 -0.77 3.45 -11.21
C SER A 57 0.61 3.94 -11.66
N PHE A 58 0.99 5.17 -11.30
CA PHE A 58 2.27 5.75 -11.69
C PHE A 58 3.46 5.12 -10.96
N GLN A 59 3.28 4.50 -9.79
CA GLN A 59 4.35 3.72 -9.17
C GLN A 59 4.75 2.53 -10.07
N SER A 60 3.77 1.85 -10.66
CA SER A 60 4.02 0.79 -11.64
C SER A 60 4.56 1.34 -12.97
N PHE A 61 3.96 2.41 -13.51
CA PHE A 61 4.36 2.96 -14.81
C PHE A 61 5.75 3.58 -14.83
N THR A 62 6.16 4.28 -13.76
CA THR A 62 7.53 4.85 -13.68
C THR A 62 8.59 3.76 -13.66
N THR A 63 8.30 2.62 -13.05
CA THR A 63 9.19 1.45 -13.04
C THR A 63 9.22 0.79 -14.42
N ALA A 64 8.06 0.58 -15.05
CA ALA A 64 7.96 0.05 -16.42
C ALA A 64 8.61 0.96 -17.48
N ALA A 65 8.63 2.27 -17.23
CA ALA A 65 9.28 3.29 -18.05
C ALA A 65 10.80 3.42 -17.83
N GLU A 66 11.41 2.52 -17.06
CA GLU A 66 12.82 2.57 -16.64
C GLU A 66 13.22 3.86 -15.91
N LYS A 67 12.26 4.49 -15.23
CA LYS A 67 12.43 5.73 -14.45
C LYS A 67 12.03 5.56 -12.97
N PRO A 68 12.52 4.53 -12.24
CA PRO A 68 12.17 4.31 -10.83
C PRO A 68 12.59 5.48 -9.92
N LYS A 69 13.66 6.21 -10.29
CA LYS A 69 14.10 7.42 -9.56
C LYS A 69 13.08 8.56 -9.62
N LEU A 70 12.29 8.66 -10.70
CA LEU A 70 11.20 9.64 -10.80
C LEU A 70 10.06 9.27 -9.84
N GLY A 71 9.64 8.00 -9.85
CA GLY A 71 8.64 7.48 -8.93
C GLY A 71 9.02 7.72 -7.47
N LEU A 72 10.27 7.42 -7.09
CA LEU A 72 10.79 7.67 -5.75
C LEU A 72 10.72 9.15 -5.35
N LYS A 73 11.17 10.07 -6.22
CA LYS A 73 11.13 11.52 -5.95
C LYS A 73 9.69 12.01 -5.72
N VAL A 74 8.75 11.53 -6.53
CA VAL A 74 7.34 11.91 -6.42
C VAL A 74 6.71 11.36 -5.13
N THR A 75 6.97 10.09 -4.78
CA THR A 75 6.47 9.50 -3.53
C THR A 75 7.03 10.23 -2.30
N ILE A 76 8.32 10.59 -2.30
CA ILE A 76 8.93 11.38 -1.23
C ILE A 76 8.29 12.78 -1.16
N ALA A 77 8.11 13.45 -2.30
CA ALA A 77 7.48 14.77 -2.34
C ALA A 77 6.03 14.74 -1.83
N ALA A 78 5.26 13.70 -2.19
CA ALA A 78 3.91 13.47 -1.67
C ALA A 78 3.94 13.27 -0.15
N GLY A 79 4.80 12.38 0.36
CA GLY A 79 4.93 12.13 1.79
C GLY A 79 5.34 13.36 2.60
N ILE A 80 6.34 14.12 2.13
CA ILE A 80 6.75 15.37 2.78
C ILE A 80 5.61 16.38 2.76
N THR A 81 4.88 16.49 1.65
CA THR A 81 3.73 17.40 1.58
C THR A 81 2.63 16.99 2.54
N ASN A 82 2.34 15.70 2.68
CA ASN A 82 1.39 15.19 3.67
C ASN A 82 1.79 15.62 5.09
N MET A 83 3.05 15.38 5.49
CA MET A 83 3.55 15.75 6.81
C MET A 83 3.47 17.27 7.07
N VAL A 84 3.84 18.09 6.08
CA VAL A 84 3.79 19.55 6.20
C VAL A 84 2.34 20.04 6.29
N LEU A 85 1.45 19.49 5.47
CA LEU A 85 0.03 19.86 5.49
C LEU A 85 -0.66 19.40 6.78
N ASP A 86 -0.33 18.23 7.32
CA ASP A 86 -0.84 17.80 8.62
C ASP A 86 -0.41 18.77 9.73
N ALA A 87 0.88 19.14 9.77
CA ALA A 87 1.37 20.11 10.75
C ALA A 87 0.65 21.47 10.66
N LEU A 88 0.35 21.93 9.45
CA LEU A 88 -0.37 23.18 9.22
C LEU A 88 -1.87 23.07 9.50
N LEU A 89 -2.57 22.12 8.88
CA LEU A 89 -4.03 22.01 8.94
C LEU A 89 -4.52 21.49 10.29
N ILE A 90 -3.80 20.56 10.90
CA ILE A 90 -4.17 19.99 12.21
C ILE A 90 -3.55 20.82 13.33
N GLY A 91 -2.25 21.12 13.25
CA GLY A 91 -1.52 21.80 14.33
C GLY A 91 -1.82 23.29 14.43
N VAL A 92 -1.67 24.02 13.31
CA VAL A 92 -1.80 25.48 13.28
C VAL A 92 -3.26 25.90 13.14
N PHE A 93 -3.95 25.41 12.11
CA PHE A 93 -5.32 25.81 11.80
C PHE A 93 -6.37 25.06 12.63
N ARG A 94 -5.99 23.95 13.29
CA ARG A 94 -6.86 23.16 14.17
C ARG A 94 -8.15 22.67 13.49
N TRP A 95 -8.05 22.29 12.22
CA TRP A 95 -9.18 21.73 11.45
C TRP A 95 -9.48 20.26 11.80
N GLY A 96 -8.74 19.69 12.76
CA GLY A 96 -8.93 18.33 13.23
C GLY A 96 -8.90 17.32 12.09
N VAL A 97 -9.87 16.39 12.10
CA VAL A 97 -9.96 15.27 11.15
C VAL A 97 -10.19 15.72 9.70
N ALA A 98 -10.90 16.83 9.48
CA ALA A 98 -11.03 17.41 8.14
C ALA A 98 -9.67 17.86 7.58
N GLY A 99 -8.83 18.47 8.42
CA GLY A 99 -7.47 18.87 8.06
C GLY A 99 -6.63 17.68 7.60
N ALA A 100 -6.65 16.58 8.37
CA ALA A 100 -5.94 15.34 8.04
C ALA A 100 -6.40 14.74 6.70
N ALA A 101 -7.72 14.72 6.45
CA ALA A 101 -8.26 14.21 5.19
C ALA A 101 -7.85 15.06 3.98
N ILE A 102 -7.86 16.39 4.11
CA ILE A 102 -7.43 17.32 3.05
C ILE A 102 -5.91 17.18 2.80
N ALA A 103 -5.11 17.10 3.85
CA ALA A 103 -3.66 16.87 3.72
C ALA A 103 -3.36 15.58 2.95
N THR A 104 -4.09 14.51 3.25
CA THR A 104 -4.01 13.22 2.56
C THR A 104 -4.37 13.37 1.08
N GLY A 105 -5.52 13.96 0.77
CA GLY A 105 -5.96 14.16 -0.61
C GLY A 105 -5.03 15.03 -1.46
N LEU A 106 -4.51 16.12 -0.91
CA LEU A 106 -3.56 17.01 -1.59
C LEU A 106 -2.21 16.32 -1.82
N SER A 107 -1.73 15.54 -0.84
CA SER A 107 -0.50 14.75 -1.01
C SER A 107 -0.63 13.69 -2.10
N ALA A 108 -1.76 12.98 -2.16
CA ALA A 108 -2.06 12.02 -3.23
C ALA A 108 -2.14 12.72 -4.60
N SER A 109 -2.65 13.96 -4.63
CA SER A 109 -2.68 14.79 -5.84
C SER A 109 -1.29 15.11 -6.36
N ILE A 110 -0.30 15.36 -5.49
CA ILE A 110 1.10 15.48 -5.91
C ILE A 110 1.60 14.15 -6.50
N GLY A 111 1.28 13.05 -5.84
CA GLY A 111 1.63 11.70 -6.27
C GLY A 111 1.07 11.30 -7.64
N GLY A 112 -0.17 11.69 -7.95
CA GLY A 112 -0.86 11.34 -9.18
C GLY A 112 -0.67 12.36 -10.31
N LEU A 113 -0.77 13.65 -10.01
CA LEU A 113 -0.81 14.70 -11.04
C LEU A 113 0.58 15.09 -11.57
N ILE A 114 1.64 15.01 -10.75
CA ILE A 114 3.00 15.33 -11.22
C ILE A 114 3.49 14.31 -12.27
N PRO A 115 3.42 12.99 -12.03
CA PRO A 115 3.75 12.02 -13.08
C PRO A 115 2.84 12.15 -14.29
N LEU A 116 1.55 12.42 -14.11
CA LEU A 116 0.62 12.67 -15.22
C LEU A 116 1.13 13.81 -16.10
N ALA A 117 1.48 14.96 -15.52
CA ALA A 117 2.02 16.09 -16.26
C ALA A 117 3.36 15.77 -16.95
N TYR A 118 4.20 14.94 -16.34
CA TYR A 118 5.47 14.49 -16.92
C TYR A 118 5.24 13.63 -18.18
N PHE A 119 4.34 12.64 -18.11
CA PHE A 119 4.09 11.70 -19.20
C PHE A 119 3.23 12.27 -20.34
N ILE A 120 2.48 13.36 -20.09
CA ILE A 120 1.76 14.11 -21.14
C ILE A 120 2.73 14.94 -21.99
N LYS A 121 3.77 15.51 -21.37
CA LYS A 121 4.74 16.36 -22.07
C LYS A 121 5.77 15.51 -22.83
N PRO A 122 6.33 16.02 -23.94
CA PRO A 122 7.46 15.38 -24.60
C PRO A 122 8.58 15.13 -23.59
N ASN A 123 9.00 13.88 -23.47
CA ASN A 123 10.02 13.45 -22.54
C ASN A 123 10.85 12.31 -23.17
N ASP A 124 11.90 11.93 -22.45
CA ASP A 124 12.85 10.86 -22.75
C ASP A 124 12.41 9.47 -22.27
N SER A 125 11.14 9.29 -21.89
CA SER A 125 10.59 8.00 -21.49
C SER A 125 10.17 7.15 -22.70
N LEU A 126 10.27 5.84 -22.52
CA LEU A 126 9.70 4.82 -23.40
C LEU A 126 8.16 4.87 -23.45
N LEU A 127 7.52 5.39 -22.39
CA LEU A 127 6.06 5.55 -22.32
C LEU A 127 5.66 6.98 -22.62
N ARG A 128 4.68 7.14 -23.51
CA ARG A 128 4.07 8.43 -23.86
C ARG A 128 2.56 8.28 -23.89
N PHE A 129 1.85 9.30 -23.45
CA PHE A 129 0.41 9.33 -23.66
C PHE A 129 0.11 9.65 -25.12
N SER A 130 -0.64 8.75 -25.75
CA SER A 130 -1.28 8.98 -27.03
C SER A 130 -2.77 8.76 -26.87
N LEU A 131 -3.56 9.52 -27.63
CA LEU A 131 -4.98 9.26 -27.78
C LEU A 131 -5.13 7.86 -28.39
N THR A 132 -5.56 6.91 -27.57
CA THR A 132 -5.66 5.50 -27.96
C THR A 132 -7.14 5.13 -27.97
N PRO A 133 -7.66 4.52 -29.05
CA PRO A 133 -9.05 4.09 -29.09
C PRO A 133 -9.32 3.09 -27.96
N ILE A 134 -10.52 3.17 -27.39
CA ILE A 134 -10.96 2.27 -26.31
C ILE A 134 -11.10 0.85 -26.86
N LYS A 135 -10.22 -0.04 -26.42
CA LYS A 135 -10.23 -1.48 -26.69
C LYS A 135 -10.83 -2.22 -25.50
N PHE A 136 -12.14 -2.48 -25.56
CA PHE A 136 -12.89 -3.13 -24.48
C PHE A 136 -12.30 -4.49 -24.06
N ALA A 137 -11.82 -5.29 -25.01
CA ALA A 137 -11.19 -6.58 -24.71
C ALA A 137 -9.95 -6.45 -23.82
N ALA A 138 -9.09 -5.45 -24.09
CA ALA A 138 -7.89 -5.21 -23.29
C ALA A 138 -8.22 -4.70 -21.89
N ILE A 139 -9.29 -3.91 -21.76
CA ILE A 139 -9.84 -3.48 -20.48
C ILE A 139 -10.33 -4.67 -19.66
N LEU A 140 -11.12 -5.55 -20.27
CA LEU A 140 -11.67 -6.72 -19.58
C LEU A 140 -10.56 -7.67 -19.12
N GLN A 141 -9.52 -7.85 -19.96
CA GLN A 141 -8.36 -8.66 -19.60
C GLN A 141 -7.57 -8.04 -18.43
N ALA A 142 -7.35 -6.72 -18.45
CA ALA A 142 -6.70 -6.03 -17.34
C ALA A 142 -7.51 -6.12 -16.04
N ALA A 143 -8.85 -5.98 -16.12
CA ALA A 143 -9.74 -6.14 -14.99
C ALA A 143 -9.72 -7.58 -14.44
N PHE A 144 -9.72 -8.58 -15.33
CA PHE A 144 -9.66 -9.98 -14.94
C PHE A 144 -8.35 -10.31 -14.20
N ASN A 145 -7.21 -9.81 -14.70
CA ASN A 145 -5.93 -9.96 -14.02
C ASN A 145 -5.97 -9.29 -12.63
N GLY A 146 -6.52 -8.07 -12.54
CA GLY A 146 -6.64 -7.34 -11.27
C GLY A 146 -7.57 -7.98 -10.23
N MET A 147 -8.45 -8.92 -10.61
CA MET A 147 -9.33 -9.58 -9.65
C MET A 147 -8.56 -10.39 -8.61
N SER A 148 -7.42 -10.99 -8.98
CA SER A 148 -6.58 -11.74 -8.03
C SER A 148 -6.06 -10.83 -6.90
N GLU A 149 -5.69 -9.59 -7.21
CA GLU A 149 -5.25 -8.61 -6.23
C GLU A 149 -6.41 -8.14 -5.34
N LEU A 150 -7.60 -7.96 -5.94
CA LEU A 150 -8.82 -7.64 -5.20
C LEU A 150 -9.17 -8.75 -4.20
N PHE A 151 -9.15 -10.01 -4.62
CA PHE A 151 -9.42 -11.14 -3.72
C PHE A 151 -8.38 -11.25 -2.62
N THR A 152 -7.10 -11.00 -2.93
CA THR A 152 -6.02 -10.97 -1.93
C THR A 152 -6.25 -9.87 -0.89
N SER A 153 -6.68 -8.69 -1.34
CA SER A 153 -7.00 -7.55 -0.46
C SER A 153 -8.23 -7.81 0.42
N VAL A 154 -9.30 -8.38 -0.16
CA VAL A 154 -10.51 -8.77 0.58
C VAL A 154 -10.21 -9.86 1.59
N ALA A 155 -9.48 -10.90 1.21
CA ALA A 155 -9.07 -11.97 2.10
C ALA A 155 -8.23 -11.43 3.27
N SER A 156 -7.24 -10.58 2.97
CA SER A 156 -6.42 -9.94 4.01
C SER A 156 -7.25 -9.09 4.97
N SER A 157 -8.25 -8.36 4.45
CA SER A 157 -9.17 -7.55 5.26
C SER A 157 -10.02 -8.42 6.19
N ILE A 158 -10.61 -9.50 5.68
CA ILE A 158 -11.39 -10.46 6.47
C ILE A 158 -10.52 -11.10 7.55
N VAL A 159 -9.31 -11.55 7.18
CA VAL A 159 -8.34 -12.12 8.11
C VAL A 159 -8.03 -11.11 9.21
N SER A 160 -7.74 -9.85 8.87
CA SER A 160 -7.47 -8.80 9.87
C SER A 160 -8.65 -8.55 10.81
N ILE A 161 -9.88 -8.55 10.31
CA ILE A 161 -11.10 -8.43 11.15
C ILE A 161 -11.19 -9.61 12.12
N VAL A 162 -11.02 -10.84 11.62
CA VAL A 162 -11.07 -12.05 12.46
C VAL A 162 -9.95 -12.03 13.51
N TYR A 163 -8.72 -11.64 13.14
CA TYR A 163 -7.60 -11.48 14.07
C TYR A 163 -7.93 -10.50 15.19
N ASN A 164 -8.42 -9.31 14.86
CA ASN A 164 -8.81 -8.31 15.85
C ASN A 164 -9.90 -8.83 16.79
N LEU A 165 -10.93 -9.50 16.27
CA LEU A 165 -11.99 -10.09 17.09
C LEU A 165 -11.47 -11.18 18.05
N GLN A 166 -10.56 -12.05 17.58
CA GLN A 166 -9.96 -13.07 18.45
C GLN A 166 -9.03 -12.44 19.50
N LEU A 167 -8.23 -11.45 19.13
CA LEU A 167 -7.36 -10.73 20.06
C LEU A 167 -8.17 -10.01 21.14
N MET A 168 -9.25 -9.32 20.77
CA MET A 168 -10.18 -8.73 21.74
C MET A 168 -10.75 -9.78 22.70
N LYS A 169 -11.11 -10.96 22.19
CA LYS A 169 -11.69 -12.03 23.00
C LYS A 169 -10.69 -12.67 23.97
N TYR A 170 -9.45 -12.90 23.54
CA TYR A 170 -8.46 -13.69 24.31
C TYR A 170 -7.44 -12.85 25.07
N ALA A 171 -7.12 -11.65 24.58
CA ALA A 171 -6.07 -10.79 25.09
C ALA A 171 -6.56 -9.35 25.39
N GLY A 172 -7.86 -9.08 25.23
CA GLY A 172 -8.45 -7.78 25.52
C GLY A 172 -7.91 -6.64 24.66
N GLU A 173 -8.05 -5.42 25.16
CA GLU A 173 -7.59 -4.19 24.49
C GLU A 173 -6.06 -4.19 24.30
N ASP A 174 -5.31 -4.68 25.28
CA ASP A 174 -3.85 -4.78 25.24
C ASP A 174 -3.35 -5.68 24.11
N GLY A 175 -4.06 -6.76 23.82
CA GLY A 175 -3.77 -7.65 22.69
C GLY A 175 -3.95 -6.96 21.34
N VAL A 176 -4.99 -6.15 21.19
CA VAL A 176 -5.23 -5.37 19.95
C VAL A 176 -4.23 -4.23 19.82
N ALA A 177 -3.92 -3.53 20.91
CA ALA A 177 -2.89 -2.49 20.93
C ALA A 177 -1.52 -3.07 20.52
N THR A 178 -1.15 -4.21 21.10
CA THR A 178 0.06 -4.97 20.75
C THR A 178 0.10 -5.31 19.25
N TYR A 179 -1.00 -5.86 18.70
CA TYR A 179 -1.08 -6.19 17.29
C TYR A 179 -0.95 -4.96 16.39
N GLY A 180 -1.55 -3.83 16.78
CA GLY A 180 -1.38 -2.55 16.08
C GLY A 180 0.08 -2.14 15.95
N VAL A 181 0.84 -2.20 17.05
CA VAL A 181 2.29 -1.91 17.04
C VAL A 181 3.04 -2.85 16.09
N ILE A 182 2.75 -4.15 16.15
CA ILE A 182 3.38 -5.15 15.27
C ILE A 182 3.08 -4.85 13.79
N MET A 183 1.83 -4.51 13.44
CA MET A 183 1.43 -4.19 12.07
C MET A 183 2.16 -2.96 11.52
N TYR A 184 2.32 -1.89 12.33
CA TYR A 184 3.07 -0.70 11.90
C TYR A 184 4.50 -1.04 11.50
N VAL A 185 5.15 -1.86 12.32
CA VAL A 185 6.54 -2.24 12.09
C VAL A 185 6.65 -3.21 10.93
N GLN A 186 5.75 -4.20 10.86
CA GLN A 186 5.64 -5.11 9.73
C GLN A 186 5.56 -4.34 8.41
N PHE A 187 4.77 -3.26 8.34
CA PHE A 187 4.61 -2.47 7.12
C PHE A 187 5.94 -1.89 6.61
N ILE A 188 6.80 -1.44 7.53
CA ILE A 188 8.15 -0.93 7.19
C ILE A 188 9.02 -2.05 6.61
N PHE A 189 9.06 -3.21 7.28
CA PHE A 189 9.90 -4.34 6.86
C PHE A 189 9.41 -4.96 5.54
N ILE A 190 8.11 -5.20 5.43
CA ILE A 190 7.50 -5.76 4.21
C ILE A 190 7.59 -4.77 3.04
N GLY A 191 7.60 -3.47 3.29
CA GLY A 191 7.84 -2.45 2.26
C GLY A 191 9.15 -2.63 1.51
N LEU A 192 10.21 -3.14 2.16
CA LEU A 192 11.48 -3.47 1.51
C LEU A 192 11.34 -4.63 0.51
N LEU A 193 10.61 -5.69 0.90
CA LEU A 193 10.33 -6.86 0.06
C LEU A 193 9.44 -6.48 -1.13
N PHE A 194 8.38 -5.71 -0.89
CA PHE A 194 7.55 -5.15 -1.97
C PHE A 194 8.36 -4.27 -2.91
N GLY A 195 9.27 -3.44 -2.40
CA GLY A 195 10.14 -2.60 -3.22
C GLY A 195 11.00 -3.41 -4.19
N TYR A 196 11.60 -4.52 -3.72
CA TYR A 196 12.36 -5.42 -4.59
C TYR A 196 11.48 -6.11 -5.63
N SER A 197 10.33 -6.64 -5.20
CA SER A 197 9.35 -7.32 -6.06
C SER A 197 8.79 -6.39 -7.16
N MET A 198 8.42 -5.16 -6.80
CA MET A 198 7.99 -4.14 -7.77
C MET A 198 9.13 -3.67 -8.67
N GLY A 199 10.36 -3.58 -8.17
CA GLY A 199 11.53 -3.18 -8.97
C GLY A 199 11.93 -4.22 -10.02
N THR A 200 11.81 -5.50 -9.69
CA THR A 200 12.11 -6.62 -10.60
C THR A 200 10.98 -6.93 -11.58
N SER A 201 9.75 -6.47 -11.28
CA SER A 201 8.55 -6.64 -12.09
C SER A 201 8.75 -6.42 -13.60
N PRO A 202 9.27 -5.28 -14.09
CA PRO A 202 9.37 -5.06 -15.54
C PRO A 202 10.40 -5.98 -16.21
N ILE A 203 11.45 -6.37 -15.49
CA ILE A 203 12.49 -7.28 -16.00
C ILE A 203 11.87 -8.66 -16.26
N VAL A 204 11.06 -9.16 -15.32
CA VAL A 204 10.32 -10.42 -15.47
C VAL A 204 9.35 -10.34 -16.66
N SER A 205 8.54 -9.28 -16.73
CA SER A 205 7.59 -9.11 -17.83
C SER A 205 8.25 -8.99 -19.21
N TYR A 206 9.41 -8.32 -19.30
CA TYR A 206 10.18 -8.23 -20.55
C TYR A 206 10.68 -9.60 -21.03
N HIS A 207 11.31 -10.37 -20.14
CA HIS A 207 11.82 -11.70 -20.48
C HIS A 207 10.70 -12.71 -20.78
N TYR A 208 9.54 -12.56 -20.14
CA TYR A 208 8.34 -13.31 -20.46
C TYR A 208 7.82 -13.00 -21.87
N GLY A 209 7.68 -11.71 -22.21
CA GLY A 209 7.31 -11.29 -23.57
C GLY A 209 8.30 -11.75 -24.64
N ALA A 210 9.60 -11.81 -24.30
CA ALA A 210 10.66 -12.32 -25.17
C ALA A 210 10.76 -13.86 -25.21
N GLN A 211 9.87 -14.58 -24.51
CA GLN A 211 9.88 -16.05 -24.38
C GLN A 211 11.23 -16.63 -23.89
N ASN A 212 12.02 -15.86 -23.15
CA ASN A 212 13.33 -16.29 -22.64
C ASN A 212 13.19 -17.11 -21.36
N THR A 213 12.76 -18.37 -21.52
CA THR A 213 12.49 -19.28 -20.40
C THR A 213 13.71 -19.59 -19.53
N SER A 214 14.93 -19.57 -20.10
CA SER A 214 16.17 -19.76 -19.35
C SER A 214 16.41 -18.62 -18.35
N GLU A 215 16.24 -17.38 -18.80
CA GLU A 215 16.50 -16.23 -17.94
C GLU A 215 15.39 -16.06 -16.90
N LEU A 216 14.13 -16.37 -17.25
CA LEU A 216 13.03 -16.41 -16.29
C LEU A 216 13.30 -17.34 -15.10
N LYS A 217 13.78 -18.57 -15.36
CA LYS A 217 14.15 -19.53 -14.30
C LYS A 217 15.32 -19.04 -13.45
N ASN A 218 16.32 -18.40 -14.08
CA ASN A 218 17.47 -17.82 -13.39
C ASN A 218 17.05 -16.66 -12.49
N LEU A 219 16.21 -15.74 -13.00
CA LEU A 219 15.64 -14.62 -12.26
C LEU A 219 14.83 -15.09 -11.05
N LEU A 220 13.97 -16.09 -11.24
CA LEU A 220 13.18 -16.68 -10.16
C LEU A 220 14.09 -17.22 -9.04
N LYS A 221 15.08 -18.05 -9.39
CA LYS A 221 15.98 -18.65 -8.40
C LYS A 221 16.83 -17.61 -7.66
N ARG A 222 17.42 -16.66 -8.39
CA ARG A 222 18.26 -15.61 -7.78
C ARG A 222 17.45 -14.68 -6.90
N SER A 223 16.26 -14.27 -7.35
CA SER A 223 15.41 -13.37 -6.61
C SER A 223 14.84 -14.03 -5.35
N LEU A 224 14.40 -15.28 -5.42
CA LEU A 224 14.00 -16.02 -4.21
C LEU A 224 15.15 -16.12 -3.20
N ASN A 225 16.38 -16.40 -3.66
CA ASN A 225 17.54 -16.43 -2.76
C ASN A 225 17.80 -15.06 -2.10
N ILE A 226 17.71 -13.97 -2.86
CA ILE A 226 17.87 -12.61 -2.33
C ILE A 226 16.78 -12.32 -1.29
N GLU A 227 15.52 -12.62 -1.60
CA GLU A 227 14.37 -12.38 -0.73
C GLU A 227 14.45 -13.18 0.58
N TYR A 228 14.88 -14.44 0.53
CA TYR A 228 15.10 -15.23 1.74
C TYR A 228 16.28 -14.70 2.57
N ILE A 229 17.39 -14.30 1.95
CA ILE A 229 18.51 -13.68 2.66
C ILE A 229 18.07 -12.37 3.32
N CYS A 230 17.34 -11.53 2.61
CA CYS A 230 16.75 -10.30 3.15
C CYS A 230 15.80 -10.61 4.31
N GLY A 231 14.93 -11.62 4.19
CA GLY A 231 14.05 -12.09 5.26
C GLY A 231 14.80 -12.51 6.52
N ILE A 232 15.90 -13.25 6.37
CA ILE A 232 16.77 -13.64 7.49
C ILE A 232 17.45 -12.43 8.13
N ILE A 233 17.98 -11.49 7.34
CA ILE A 233 18.59 -10.25 7.87
C ILE A 233 17.54 -9.45 8.64
N MET A 234 16.34 -9.30 8.10
CA MET A 234 15.24 -8.60 8.76
C MET A 234 14.80 -9.30 10.04
N PHE A 235 14.78 -10.63 10.09
CA PHE A 235 14.52 -11.39 11.32
C PHE A 235 15.50 -11.00 12.44
N PHE A 236 16.81 -11.00 12.16
CA PHE A 236 17.82 -10.62 13.16
C PHE A 236 17.72 -9.14 13.55
N LEU A 237 17.49 -8.26 12.57
CA LEU A 237 17.35 -6.83 12.83
C LEU A 237 16.11 -6.56 13.69
N ALA A 238 14.98 -7.17 13.37
CA ALA A 238 13.74 -7.04 14.11
C ALA A 238 13.85 -7.69 15.51
N GLN A 239 14.64 -8.75 15.69
CA GLN A 239 14.94 -9.31 17.01
C GLN A 239 15.70 -8.32 17.91
N LEU A 240 16.67 -7.61 17.35
CA LEU A 240 17.44 -6.57 18.05
C LEU A 240 16.55 -5.36 18.38
N LEU A 241 15.69 -4.96 17.44
CA LEU A 241 14.87 -3.76 17.54
C LEU A 241 13.50 -3.98 18.23
N ALA A 242 13.11 -5.23 18.49
CA ALA A 242 11.81 -5.56 19.09
C ALA A 242 11.51 -4.74 20.35
N ARG A 243 12.47 -4.68 21.28
CA ARG A 243 12.30 -3.95 22.54
C ARG A 243 12.37 -2.43 22.36
N PRO A 244 13.40 -1.85 21.72
CA PRO A 244 13.43 -0.41 21.44
C PRO A 244 12.17 0.10 20.75
N ILE A 245 11.70 -0.61 19.71
CA ILE A 245 10.50 -0.21 18.99
C ILE A 245 9.27 -0.32 19.88
N SER A 246 9.08 -1.44 20.59
CA SER A 246 7.93 -1.60 21.49
C SER A 246 7.92 -0.54 22.59
N THR A 247 9.09 -0.13 23.11
CA THR A 247 9.19 0.94 24.11
C THR A 247 8.74 2.30 23.57
N VAL A 248 8.98 2.61 22.29
CA VAL A 248 8.52 3.86 21.68
C VAL A 248 6.99 3.94 21.65
N PHE A 249 6.32 2.81 21.39
CA PHE A 249 4.85 2.80 21.27
C PHE A 249 4.14 2.60 22.61
N VAL A 250 4.62 1.69 23.45
CA VAL A 250 3.91 1.24 24.67
C VAL A 250 4.78 1.28 25.93
N GLY A 251 5.90 2.01 25.91
CA GLY A 251 6.82 2.08 27.05
C GLY A 251 6.26 2.72 28.32
N TYR A 252 5.05 3.31 28.26
CA TYR A 252 4.35 3.87 29.41
C TYR A 252 3.72 2.80 30.31
N ASP A 253 3.50 1.59 29.80
CA ASP A 253 2.92 0.46 30.53
C ASP A 253 3.86 -0.74 30.45
N ARG A 254 4.30 -1.23 31.61
CA ARG A 254 5.30 -2.29 31.69
C ARG A 254 4.75 -3.64 31.25
N ASP A 255 3.50 -3.95 31.59
CA ASP A 255 2.91 -5.25 31.29
C ASP A 255 2.57 -5.33 29.80
N LEU A 256 2.02 -4.24 29.24
CA LEU A 256 1.79 -4.11 27.80
C LEU A 256 3.09 -4.14 26.98
N LEU A 257 4.16 -3.53 27.49
CA LEU A 257 5.48 -3.56 26.84
C LEU A 257 6.02 -4.99 26.76
N GLU A 258 6.02 -5.75 27.85
CA GLU A 258 6.54 -7.12 27.85
C GLU A 258 5.67 -8.06 26.99
N LEU A 259 4.35 -7.88 27.00
CA LEU A 259 3.43 -8.55 26.08
C LEU A 259 3.78 -8.23 24.61
N THR A 260 3.97 -6.95 24.30
CA THR A 260 4.28 -6.49 22.94
C THR A 260 5.61 -7.05 22.47
N VAL A 261 6.65 -7.02 23.30
CA VAL A 261 7.97 -7.57 22.97
C VAL A 261 7.89 -9.09 22.73
N HIS A 262 7.13 -9.80 23.55
CA HIS A 262 6.94 -11.24 23.38
C HIS A 262 6.23 -11.56 22.06
N ALA A 263 5.08 -10.93 21.80
CA ALA A 263 4.31 -11.11 20.58
C ALA A 263 5.11 -10.71 19.33
N PHE A 264 5.86 -9.61 19.40
CA PHE A 264 6.71 -9.14 18.32
C PHE A 264 7.78 -10.17 17.96
N ARG A 265 8.46 -10.76 18.96
CA ARG A 265 9.47 -11.82 18.75
C ARG A 265 8.90 -13.08 18.12
N LEU A 266 7.67 -13.45 18.48
CA LEU A 266 6.97 -14.57 17.84
C LEU A 266 6.64 -14.24 16.37
N PHE A 267 6.28 -12.99 16.08
CA PHE A 267 5.93 -12.56 14.74
C PHE A 267 7.12 -12.56 13.76
N LEU A 268 8.35 -12.39 14.23
CA LEU A 268 9.54 -12.22 13.37
C LEU A 268 9.77 -13.36 12.39
N PHE A 269 9.42 -14.59 12.77
CA PHE A 269 9.57 -15.77 11.91
C PHE A 269 8.77 -15.63 10.61
N ALA A 270 7.68 -14.85 10.62
CA ALA A 270 6.90 -14.56 9.44
C ALA A 270 7.73 -13.81 8.37
N PHE A 271 8.70 -12.97 8.75
CA PHE A 271 9.51 -12.22 7.77
C PHE A 271 10.36 -13.11 6.86
N ILE A 272 10.82 -14.26 7.36
CA ILE A 272 11.61 -15.22 6.58
C ILE A 272 10.74 -15.83 5.47
N LEU A 273 9.51 -16.22 5.83
CA LEU A 273 8.57 -16.84 4.89
C LEU A 273 7.91 -15.82 3.96
N ALA A 274 7.68 -14.60 4.44
CA ALA A 274 7.02 -13.53 3.70
C ALA A 274 7.78 -13.13 2.45
N GLY A 275 9.12 -12.99 2.50
CA GLY A 275 9.93 -12.60 1.34
C GLY A 275 9.75 -13.53 0.14
N GLY A 276 9.90 -14.84 0.37
CA GLY A 276 9.69 -15.84 -0.67
C GLY A 276 8.25 -15.87 -1.19
N ASN A 277 7.27 -15.72 -0.32
CA ASN A 277 5.86 -15.72 -0.69
C ASN A 277 5.49 -14.49 -1.55
N ILE A 278 5.87 -13.29 -1.11
CA ILE A 278 5.62 -12.03 -1.82
C ILE A 278 6.24 -12.07 -3.21
N PHE A 279 7.50 -12.49 -3.32
CA PHE A 279 8.16 -12.56 -4.62
C PHE A 279 7.54 -13.62 -5.53
N ALA A 280 7.24 -14.82 -5.02
CA ALA A 280 6.63 -15.87 -5.82
C ALA A 280 5.25 -15.45 -6.35
N SER A 281 4.39 -14.89 -5.50
CA SER A 281 3.07 -14.37 -5.88
C SER A 281 3.19 -13.32 -6.99
N ALA A 282 4.09 -12.35 -6.80
CA ALA A 282 4.35 -11.31 -7.77
C ALA A 282 4.90 -11.86 -9.11
N TYR A 283 5.81 -12.83 -9.05
CA TYR A 283 6.37 -13.46 -10.24
C TYR A 283 5.29 -14.18 -11.06
N PHE A 284 4.46 -15.02 -10.41
CA PHE A 284 3.42 -15.79 -11.10
C PHE A 284 2.33 -14.91 -11.69
N TYR A 285 1.91 -13.87 -10.96
CA TYR A 285 0.96 -12.86 -11.46
C TYR A 285 1.37 -12.24 -12.81
N ARG A 286 2.65 -12.26 -13.16
CA ARG A 286 3.21 -11.63 -14.37
C ARG A 286 3.51 -12.62 -15.49
N THR A 287 3.43 -13.91 -15.21
CA THR A 287 3.75 -15.00 -16.14
C THR A 287 2.52 -15.83 -16.55
N GLU A 288 1.35 -15.48 -16.03
CA GLU A 288 0.02 -16.02 -16.38
C GLU A 288 -0.76 -15.00 -17.21
#